data_AF-A0A660W4N3-F1
#
_entry.id   AF-A0A660W4N3-F1
#
_cell.length_a   1.000
_cell.length_b   1.000
_cell.length_c   1.000
_cell.angle_alpha   90.00
_cell.angle_beta   90.00
_cell.angle_gamma   90.00
#
_symmetry.space_group_name_H-M   'P 1'
#
loop_
_entity.id
_entity.type
_entity.pdbx_description
1 polymer ?
#
loop_
_entity_poly.entity_id
_entity_poly.type
_entity_poly.pdbx_seq_one_letter_code
_entity_poly.pdbx_strand_id
1 'polypeptide(L)'
;MNHIKKMNCRRRRGVVLIISMIFILIFSAFAVSMATLSGTNVQLADNQHKINTALCAAQSGLECGKYIIANYEPVVCTDDDAVTLEQANQTWSALSTQAQQIWGQTFTAARFTDSAGSGDEIITSAVNFGTTNASFRVRFYRYDANPYTIKLESIGTNGQVTKQVVVDMDIVKDTEILTYAVASRGGMILWSGSEIQKDPNTGEGGHLYSFWDQYTVSDTSGSRDCEPYKISGDSIIEGEIKTHESYERWTDPTQQSLTEEIVNYDTRIALDANDPLRLRVDFDEPVVESFDTDDFDTSAYKDGSWSADGQPLVELVNYARNYGDNAADPWPDVNVPAEDRRSAQIEVGGQTVTVLEGYWNDPEQPGELSSNGMQFPPNHTSPREYFDRPIFINRNFDNIEIPKGTNPLFINCTFSSITYVDVSEDGNLKRPKMSKWNQSNADWNNAHPDSTPKNTWSGGQNSDAWNDDETNNVMFQGCDFTGPVITAVPNDYWWTKNSLNFAGGCDFYNDFLEESTILAPNFNVNIGSFTKGETGTPSVLNGIIVGGTVDIRGEVTVDGTVLSMWKPTRDIGKYRTSYYTNIGHYGDAESGGCEDDTGTTIIRSNSSRQLPLGVVSDIILDPNQETYTER
;
A
#
# COMPACT_ATOMS: atom_id res chain seq x y z
N MET A 1 71.44 -108.92 -10.58
CA MET A 1 71.10 -107.98 -11.68
C MET A 1 70.33 -106.79 -11.11
N ASN A 2 70.74 -105.60 -11.53
CA ASN A 2 70.02 -104.32 -11.54
C ASN A 2 69.84 -103.51 -10.24
N HIS A 3 70.80 -102.60 -10.06
CA HIS A 3 70.64 -101.29 -9.43
C HIS A 3 69.43 -100.52 -10.00
N ILE A 4 68.56 -100.03 -9.13
CA ILE A 4 67.69 -98.87 -9.44
C ILE A 4 68.12 -97.73 -8.52
N LYS A 5 68.93 -96.83 -9.08
CA LYS A 5 69.30 -95.54 -8.48
C LYS A 5 68.06 -94.64 -8.46
N LYS A 6 67.63 -94.25 -7.26
CA LYS A 6 66.58 -93.24 -7.03
C LYS A 6 67.14 -91.86 -7.39
N MET A 7 66.84 -91.36 -8.59
CA MET A 7 67.13 -89.97 -8.98
C MET A 7 66.12 -89.04 -8.31
N ASN A 8 66.52 -88.44 -7.18
CA ASN A 8 65.78 -87.34 -6.58
C ASN A 8 65.86 -86.11 -7.49
N CYS A 9 64.73 -85.74 -8.07
CA CYS A 9 64.56 -84.56 -8.91
C CYS A 9 64.64 -83.28 -8.06
N ARG A 10 65.87 -82.79 -7.80
CA ARG A 10 66.13 -81.59 -6.99
C ARG A 10 66.30 -80.37 -7.92
N ARG A 11 65.22 -79.93 -8.59
CA ARG A 11 65.27 -78.76 -9.49
C ARG A 11 63.98 -77.92 -9.54
N ARG A 12 63.26 -77.76 -8.41
CA ARG A 12 62.10 -76.84 -8.29
C ARG A 12 62.17 -75.84 -7.12
N ARG A 13 63.15 -75.94 -6.21
CA ARG A 13 63.25 -75.04 -5.03
C ARG A 13 63.66 -73.61 -5.39
N GLY A 14 64.44 -73.41 -6.45
CA GLY A 14 64.83 -72.07 -6.92
C GLY A 14 63.67 -71.30 -7.53
N VAL A 15 62.79 -71.97 -8.30
CA VAL A 15 61.61 -71.34 -8.92
C VAL A 15 60.59 -70.90 -7.87
N VAL A 16 60.39 -71.70 -6.82
CA VAL A 16 59.49 -71.33 -5.70
C VAL A 16 59.99 -70.10 -4.96
N LEU A 17 61.30 -69.99 -4.70
CA LEU A 17 61.89 -68.81 -4.06
C LEU A 17 61.74 -67.54 -4.91
N ILE A 18 61.92 -67.66 -6.23
CA ILE A 18 61.73 -66.52 -7.15
C ILE A 18 60.26 -66.08 -7.15
N ILE A 19 59.31 -67.01 -7.24
CA ILE A 19 57.88 -66.68 -7.19
C ILE A 19 57.50 -66.06 -5.84
N SER A 20 58.02 -66.59 -4.72
CA SER A 20 57.80 -66.01 -3.39
C SER A 20 58.38 -64.59 -3.26
N MET A 21 59.57 -64.32 -3.81
CA MET A 21 60.16 -62.97 -3.81
C MET A 21 59.36 -62.00 -4.67
N ILE A 22 58.90 -62.43 -5.86
CA ILE A 22 58.03 -61.62 -6.73
C ILE A 22 56.72 -61.30 -6.00
N PHE A 23 56.12 -62.29 -5.34
CA PHE A 23 54.88 -62.11 -4.59
C PHE A 23 55.07 -61.10 -3.45
N ILE A 24 56.11 -61.23 -2.63
CA ILE A 24 56.40 -60.27 -1.55
C ILE A 24 56.59 -58.86 -2.12
N LEU A 25 57.37 -58.70 -3.20
CA LEU A 25 57.59 -57.39 -3.84
C LEU A 25 56.28 -56.75 -4.31
N ILE A 26 55.40 -57.51 -4.95
CA ILE A 26 54.10 -57.00 -5.44
C ILE A 26 53.21 -56.60 -4.26
N PHE A 27 53.09 -57.44 -3.23
CA PHE A 27 52.24 -57.14 -2.06
C PHE A 27 52.78 -55.99 -1.23
N SER A 28 54.10 -55.85 -1.07
CA SER A 28 54.70 -54.69 -0.42
C SER A 28 54.48 -53.41 -1.22
N ALA A 29 54.65 -53.44 -2.55
CA ALA A 29 54.36 -52.28 -3.40
C ALA A 29 52.88 -51.88 -3.35
N PHE A 30 51.97 -52.86 -3.36
CA PHE A 30 50.53 -52.65 -3.24
C PHE A 30 50.13 -52.08 -1.88
N ALA A 31 50.70 -52.61 -0.78
CA ALA A 31 50.46 -52.11 0.56
C ALA A 31 50.91 -50.65 0.73
N VAL A 32 52.09 -50.29 0.21
CA VAL A 32 52.58 -48.91 0.21
C VAL A 32 51.65 -48.01 -0.62
N SER A 33 51.23 -48.45 -1.81
CA SER A 33 50.29 -47.70 -2.64
C SER A 33 48.94 -47.46 -1.94
N MET A 34 48.37 -48.49 -1.30
CA MET A 34 47.13 -48.35 -0.52
C MET A 34 47.30 -47.41 0.68
N ALA A 35 48.42 -47.49 1.39
CA ALA A 35 48.71 -46.60 2.51
C ALA A 35 48.81 -45.13 2.04
N THR A 36 49.47 -44.88 0.90
CA THR A 36 49.54 -43.55 0.30
C THR A 36 48.15 -43.06 -0.13
N LEU A 37 47.36 -43.87 -0.84
CA LEU A 37 46.00 -43.52 -1.27
C LEU A 37 45.07 -43.24 -0.07
N SER A 38 45.20 -44.01 1.01
CA SER A 38 44.44 -43.80 2.23
C SER A 38 44.84 -42.50 2.91
N GLY A 39 46.14 -42.20 2.98
CA GLY A 39 46.66 -40.95 3.51
C GLY A 39 46.16 -39.73 2.72
N THR A 40 46.15 -39.81 1.38
CA THR A 40 45.62 -38.73 0.53
C THR A 40 44.11 -38.56 0.70
N ASN A 41 43.36 -39.66 0.84
CA ASN A 41 41.92 -39.60 1.05
C ASN A 41 41.56 -38.97 2.40
N VAL A 42 42.29 -39.28 3.47
CA VAL A 42 42.09 -38.68 4.79
C VAL A 42 42.40 -37.18 4.76
N GLN A 43 43.48 -36.77 4.10
CA GLN A 43 43.81 -35.35 3.95
C GLN A 43 42.76 -34.59 3.12
N LEU A 44 42.28 -35.20 2.03
CA LEU A 44 41.21 -34.61 1.21
C LEU A 44 39.92 -34.44 2.03
N ALA A 45 39.55 -35.46 2.81
CA ALA A 45 38.37 -35.41 3.68
C ALA A 45 38.51 -34.32 4.76
N ASP A 46 39.68 -34.20 5.39
CA ASP A 46 39.95 -33.16 6.39
C ASP A 46 39.91 -31.74 5.77
N ASN A 47 40.50 -31.56 4.59
CA ASN A 47 40.43 -30.30 3.85
C ASN A 47 38.98 -29.94 3.49
N GLN A 48 38.21 -30.89 2.96
CA GLN A 48 36.80 -30.67 2.63
C GLN A 48 35.99 -30.30 3.88
N HIS A 49 36.22 -31.00 4.99
CA HIS A 49 35.57 -30.70 6.26
C HIS A 49 35.89 -29.28 6.73
N LYS A 50 37.16 -28.86 6.69
CA LYS A 50 37.58 -27.50 7.07
C LYS A 50 36.97 -26.42 6.17
N ILE A 51 36.94 -26.64 4.86
CA ILE A 51 36.31 -25.75 3.88
C ILE A 51 34.81 -25.60 4.17
N ASN A 52 34.09 -26.72 4.32
CA ASN A 52 32.66 -26.68 4.61
C ASN A 52 32.38 -26.00 5.95
N THR A 53 33.19 -26.27 6.98
CA THR A 53 33.04 -25.62 8.30
C THR A 53 33.26 -24.11 8.20
N ALA A 54 34.27 -23.65 7.45
CA ALA A 54 34.53 -22.23 7.23
C ALA A 54 33.39 -21.57 6.43
N LEU A 55 32.78 -22.28 5.48
CA LEU A 55 31.62 -21.77 4.74
C LEU A 55 30.38 -21.66 5.64
N CYS A 56 30.07 -22.70 6.42
CA CYS A 56 28.98 -22.65 7.39
C CYS A 56 29.17 -21.52 8.42
N ALA A 57 30.43 -21.22 8.80
CA ALA A 57 30.75 -20.07 9.62
C ALA A 57 30.39 -18.74 8.95
N ALA A 58 30.77 -18.56 7.69
CA ALA A 58 30.46 -17.35 6.94
C ALA A 58 28.94 -17.19 6.74
N GLN A 59 28.21 -18.26 6.40
CA GLN A 59 26.75 -18.21 6.27
C GLN A 59 26.06 -17.88 7.61
N SER A 60 26.54 -18.46 8.72
CA SER A 60 26.01 -18.14 10.06
C SER A 60 26.23 -16.67 10.41
N GLY A 61 27.40 -16.12 10.10
CA GLY A 61 27.69 -14.71 10.33
C GLY A 61 26.90 -13.78 9.39
N LEU A 62 26.59 -14.21 8.17
CA LEU A 62 25.70 -13.47 7.27
C LEU A 62 24.30 -13.32 7.89
N GLU A 63 23.73 -14.40 8.42
CA GLU A 63 22.43 -14.36 9.08
C GLU A 63 22.44 -13.47 10.34
N CYS A 64 23.52 -13.51 11.12
CA CYS A 64 23.70 -12.53 12.20
C CYS A 64 23.76 -11.09 11.69
N GLY A 65 24.42 -10.84 10.57
CA GLY A 65 24.49 -9.52 9.94
C GLY A 65 23.13 -9.02 9.46
N LYS A 66 22.34 -9.90 8.82
CA LYS A 66 20.96 -9.61 8.41
C LYS A 66 20.08 -9.28 9.61
N TYR A 67 20.23 -10.00 10.73
CA TYR A 67 19.49 -9.70 11.94
C TYR A 67 19.79 -8.29 12.49
N ILE A 68 21.06 -7.87 12.48
CA ILE A 68 21.45 -6.50 12.90
C ILE A 68 20.81 -5.47 11.99
N ILE A 69 20.82 -5.73 10.68
CA ILE A 69 20.19 -4.88 9.67
C ILE A 69 18.67 -4.81 9.85
N ALA A 70 17.99 -5.91 10.14
CA ALA A 70 16.54 -5.91 10.31
C ALA A 70 16.07 -5.24 11.62
N ASN A 71 16.97 -4.89 12.54
CA ASN A 71 16.64 -4.41 13.88
C ASN A 71 17.50 -3.19 14.27
N TYR A 72 17.91 -2.36 13.32
CA TYR A 72 18.68 -1.15 13.62
C TYR A 72 17.78 -0.04 14.15
N GLU A 73 18.29 0.74 15.09
CA GLU A 73 17.55 1.82 15.75
C GLU A 73 18.47 3.04 15.97
N PRO A 74 17.96 4.28 15.90
CA PRO A 74 16.60 4.63 15.45
C PRO A 74 16.41 4.37 13.95
N VAL A 75 15.23 3.92 13.55
CA VAL A 75 14.83 3.87 12.13
C VAL A 75 14.75 5.31 11.58
N VAL A 76 15.21 5.49 10.36
CA VAL A 76 15.17 6.78 9.65
C VAL A 76 14.02 6.72 8.66
N CYS A 77 13.15 7.72 8.62
CA CYS A 77 12.02 7.78 7.69
C CYS A 77 12.26 8.83 6.60
N THR A 78 11.51 8.74 5.51
CA THR A 78 11.51 9.74 4.43
C THR A 78 10.10 9.94 3.87
N ASP A 79 9.73 11.19 3.66
CA ASP A 79 8.55 11.63 2.91
C ASP A 79 8.86 11.88 1.42
N ASP A 80 10.13 12.08 1.06
CA ASP A 80 10.60 12.19 -0.32
C ASP A 80 10.36 10.90 -1.13
N ASP A 81 10.34 11.04 -2.45
CA ASP A 81 10.25 9.94 -3.43
C ASP A 81 11.54 9.08 -3.49
N ALA A 82 12.67 9.61 -3.03
CA ALA A 82 13.94 8.94 -2.97
C ALA A 82 14.73 9.25 -1.68
N VAL A 83 15.61 8.34 -1.28
CA VAL A 83 16.49 8.53 -0.13
C VAL A 83 17.53 9.61 -0.44
N THR A 84 17.60 10.64 0.40
CA THR A 84 18.61 11.70 0.30
C THR A 84 19.97 11.24 0.83
N LEU A 85 21.05 11.94 0.43
CA LEU A 85 22.39 11.65 0.93
C LEU A 85 22.48 11.83 2.46
N GLU A 86 21.74 12.79 3.01
CA GLU A 86 21.70 13.02 4.45
C GLU A 86 21.07 11.83 5.18
N GLN A 87 19.90 11.38 4.72
CA GLN A 87 19.23 10.20 5.27
C GLN A 87 20.09 8.94 5.15
N ALA A 88 20.73 8.70 4.00
CA ALA A 88 21.66 7.57 3.83
C ALA A 88 22.83 7.60 4.84
N ASN A 89 23.32 8.79 5.20
CA ASN A 89 24.33 8.95 6.25
C ASN A 89 23.77 8.74 7.66
N GLN A 90 22.53 9.14 7.91
CA GLN A 90 21.84 8.87 9.17
C GLN A 90 21.61 7.36 9.36
N THR A 91 21.13 6.64 8.33
CA THR A 91 20.95 5.18 8.35
C THR A 91 22.27 4.45 8.64
N TRP A 92 23.36 4.86 7.98
CA TRP A 92 24.69 4.31 8.29
C TRP A 92 25.12 4.56 9.74
N SER A 93 24.84 5.74 10.28
CA SER A 93 25.16 6.09 11.67
C SER A 93 24.32 5.27 12.67
N ALA A 94 23.04 5.05 12.38
CA ALA A 94 22.14 4.22 13.20
C ALA A 94 22.59 2.75 13.20
N LEU A 95 22.85 2.17 12.01
CA LEU A 95 23.41 0.83 11.88
C LEU A 95 24.75 0.67 12.62
N SER A 96 25.63 1.67 12.49
CA SER A 96 26.93 1.71 13.19
C SER A 96 26.76 1.63 14.71
N THR A 97 25.76 2.32 15.24
CA THR A 97 25.46 2.37 16.68
C THR A 97 24.88 1.02 17.14
N GLN A 98 23.92 0.47 16.40
CA GLN A 98 23.30 -0.80 16.74
C GLN A 98 24.30 -1.97 16.73
N ALA A 99 25.18 -2.02 15.71
CA ALA A 99 26.21 -3.03 15.61
C ALA A 99 27.14 -3.05 16.85
N GLN A 100 27.40 -1.89 17.48
CA GLN A 100 28.20 -1.80 18.71
C GLN A 100 27.47 -2.35 19.94
N GLN A 101 26.14 -2.23 20.00
CA GLN A 101 25.36 -2.62 21.18
C GLN A 101 25.13 -4.13 21.26
N ILE A 102 24.80 -4.78 20.13
CA ILE A 102 24.38 -6.20 20.10
C ILE A 102 25.48 -7.15 20.61
N TRP A 103 26.75 -6.83 20.41
CA TRP A 103 27.87 -7.69 20.81
C TRP A 103 28.64 -7.20 22.04
N GLY A 104 28.18 -6.14 22.72
CA GLY A 104 28.81 -5.62 23.93
C GLY A 104 30.27 -5.21 23.72
N GLN A 105 30.66 -4.91 22.48
CA GLN A 105 32.01 -4.55 22.08
C GLN A 105 32.00 -3.24 21.31
N THR A 106 32.99 -2.39 21.59
CA THR A 106 33.13 -1.09 20.96
C THR A 106 33.78 -1.26 19.59
N PHE A 107 33.00 -1.21 18.52
CA PHE A 107 33.51 -1.10 17.15
C PHE A 107 33.71 0.38 16.84
N THR A 108 34.87 0.76 16.32
CA THR A 108 35.06 2.12 15.81
C THR A 108 34.78 2.08 14.31
N ALA A 109 33.81 2.86 13.84
CA ALA A 109 33.67 3.11 12.41
C ALA A 109 35.03 3.59 11.89
N ALA A 110 35.59 2.83 10.96
CA ALA A 110 36.94 3.05 10.44
C ALA A 110 36.87 3.40 8.96
N ARG A 111 37.87 4.13 8.49
CA ARG A 111 38.07 4.37 7.06
C ARG A 111 38.90 3.24 6.48
N PHE A 112 38.50 2.75 5.31
CA PHE A 112 39.29 1.78 4.55
C PHE A 112 39.61 2.31 3.15
N THR A 113 40.56 1.67 2.48
CA THR A 113 40.87 1.92 1.06
C THR A 113 41.36 0.62 0.44
N ASP A 114 40.75 0.23 -0.67
CA ASP A 114 41.08 -0.96 -1.44
C ASP A 114 41.18 -0.62 -2.95
N SER A 115 41.15 -1.64 -3.81
CA SER A 115 41.21 -1.45 -5.27
C SER A 115 39.95 -0.83 -5.89
N ALA A 116 38.81 -0.89 -5.19
CA ALA A 116 37.54 -0.36 -5.66
C ALA A 116 37.30 1.08 -5.17
N GLY A 117 37.92 1.49 -4.06
CA GLY A 117 37.90 2.89 -3.61
C GLY A 117 38.17 3.05 -2.11
N SER A 118 37.78 4.21 -1.59
CA SER A 118 37.77 4.50 -0.15
C SER A 118 36.34 4.50 0.38
N GLY A 119 36.20 4.24 1.67
CA GLY A 119 34.89 4.11 2.30
C GLY A 119 34.95 3.98 3.81
N ASP A 120 33.76 3.82 4.40
CA ASP A 120 33.57 3.57 5.83
C ASP A 120 33.31 2.08 6.07
N GLU A 121 33.84 1.54 7.16
CA GLU A 121 33.62 0.16 7.57
C GLU A 121 33.39 -0.01 9.06
N ILE A 122 32.67 -1.08 9.39
CA ILE A 122 32.48 -1.62 10.74
C ILE A 122 32.86 -3.08 10.64
N ILE A 123 33.87 -3.52 11.39
CA ILE A 123 34.27 -4.93 11.46
C ILE A 123 34.07 -5.42 12.88
N THR A 124 33.41 -6.57 12.99
CA THR A 124 33.09 -7.14 14.29
C THR A 124 34.17 -8.09 14.76
N SER A 125 34.21 -8.31 16.07
CA SER A 125 35.14 -9.27 16.65
C SER A 125 34.79 -10.69 16.24
N ALA A 126 35.79 -11.56 16.19
CA ALA A 126 35.57 -12.95 15.85
C ALA A 126 34.66 -13.64 16.88
N VAL A 127 33.54 -14.16 16.42
CA VAL A 127 32.60 -14.98 17.19
C VAL A 127 32.94 -16.45 16.96
N ASN A 128 33.34 -17.15 18.02
CA ASN A 128 33.63 -18.57 17.97
C ASN A 128 32.34 -19.38 18.14
N PHE A 129 32.18 -20.44 17.36
CA PHE A 129 31.05 -21.36 17.52
C PHE A 129 31.46 -22.80 17.16
N GLY A 130 30.90 -23.78 17.84
CA GLY A 130 31.24 -25.19 17.61
C GLY A 130 32.62 -25.59 18.13
N THR A 131 33.42 -26.29 17.30
CA THR A 131 34.78 -26.75 17.66
C THR A 131 35.75 -25.58 17.83
N THR A 132 36.81 -25.76 18.61
CA THR A 132 37.75 -24.71 19.10
C THR A 132 38.39 -23.81 18.02
N ASN A 133 38.25 -24.13 16.73
CA ASN A 133 38.90 -23.43 15.63
C ASN A 133 37.94 -22.77 14.63
N ALA A 134 36.62 -22.91 14.80
CA ALA A 134 35.63 -22.32 13.90
C ALA A 134 35.13 -20.97 14.42
N SER A 135 35.22 -19.93 13.60
CA SER A 135 34.75 -18.58 13.96
C SER A 135 34.31 -17.80 12.74
N PHE A 136 33.47 -16.79 12.95
CA PHE A 136 33.14 -15.80 11.92
C PHE A 136 33.32 -14.38 12.44
N ARG A 137 33.46 -13.42 11.53
CA ARG A 137 33.30 -11.99 11.78
C ARG A 137 32.39 -11.40 10.73
N VAL A 138 31.71 -10.31 11.07
CA VAL A 138 30.85 -9.57 10.17
C VAL A 138 31.48 -8.23 9.87
N ARG A 139 31.43 -7.81 8.61
CA ARG A 139 31.91 -6.52 8.13
C ARG A 139 30.80 -5.84 7.36
N PHE A 140 30.42 -4.66 7.81
CA PHE A 140 29.58 -3.74 7.05
C PHE A 140 30.48 -2.67 6.46
N TYR A 141 30.34 -2.35 5.19
CA TYR A 141 31.12 -1.29 4.57
C TYR A 141 30.41 -0.65 3.40
N ARG A 142 30.66 0.63 3.16
CA ARG A 142 30.13 1.38 2.01
C ARG A 142 31.22 2.23 1.38
N TYR A 143 31.13 2.47 0.08
CA TYR A 143 32.11 3.28 -0.66
C TYR A 143 31.67 4.74 -0.75
N ASP A 144 32.62 5.68 -0.75
CA ASP A 144 32.30 7.11 -0.92
C ASP A 144 31.62 7.42 -2.26
N ALA A 145 31.91 6.59 -3.27
CA ALA A 145 31.34 6.73 -4.61
C ALA A 145 29.87 6.29 -4.71
N ASN A 146 29.41 5.45 -3.79
CA ASN A 146 28.01 5.03 -3.69
C ASN A 146 27.62 4.83 -2.20
N PRO A 147 27.20 5.91 -1.52
CA PRO A 147 26.83 5.85 -0.11
C PRO A 147 25.46 5.20 0.14
N TYR A 148 24.69 4.91 -0.91
CA TYR A 148 23.35 4.30 -0.86
C TYR A 148 23.37 2.77 -0.85
N THR A 149 24.55 2.15 -0.91
CA THR A 149 24.68 0.69 -0.83
C THR A 149 25.66 0.32 0.27
N ILE A 150 25.21 -0.51 1.21
CA ILE A 150 26.01 -1.10 2.27
C ILE A 150 26.31 -2.56 1.92
N LYS A 151 27.58 -2.92 1.88
CA LYS A 151 28.01 -4.30 1.68
C LYS A 151 28.06 -5.02 3.02
N LEU A 152 27.27 -6.10 3.15
CA LEU A 152 27.33 -7.04 4.26
C LEU A 152 28.25 -8.21 3.87
N GLU A 153 29.43 -8.26 4.48
CA GLU A 153 30.39 -9.35 4.33
C GLU A 153 30.49 -10.16 5.63
N SER A 154 30.43 -11.48 5.51
CA SER A 154 30.79 -12.40 6.60
C SER A 154 32.03 -13.21 6.24
N ILE A 155 33.00 -13.24 7.16
CA ILE A 155 34.28 -13.94 6.99
C ILE A 155 34.34 -15.09 7.99
N GLY A 156 34.09 -16.29 7.50
CA GLY A 156 34.16 -17.54 8.24
C GLY A 156 35.54 -18.18 8.18
N THR A 157 35.98 -18.79 9.28
CA THR A 157 37.29 -19.43 9.39
C THR A 157 37.21 -20.76 10.11
N ASN A 158 38.05 -21.72 9.69
CA ASN A 158 38.38 -22.91 10.45
C ASN A 158 39.90 -23.16 10.39
N GLY A 159 40.62 -22.72 11.43
CA GLY A 159 42.08 -22.73 11.45
C GLY A 159 42.68 -21.78 10.42
N GLN A 160 43.33 -22.32 9.37
CA GLN A 160 43.92 -21.54 8.27
C GLN A 160 43.01 -21.40 7.04
N VAL A 161 41.85 -22.09 7.04
CA VAL A 161 40.89 -22.00 5.92
C VAL A 161 39.94 -20.85 6.20
N THR A 162 39.74 -19.99 5.21
CA THR A 162 38.84 -18.84 5.26
C THR A 162 37.85 -18.93 4.10
N LYS A 163 36.60 -18.57 4.39
CA LYS A 163 35.52 -18.39 3.40
C LYS A 163 34.81 -17.08 3.64
N GLN A 164 34.39 -16.44 2.56
CA GLN A 164 33.69 -15.17 2.60
C GLN A 164 32.36 -15.30 1.89
N VAL A 165 31.34 -14.66 2.46
CA VAL A 165 30.03 -14.51 1.83
C VAL A 165 29.68 -13.03 1.87
N VAL A 166 29.25 -12.47 0.75
CA VAL A 166 28.96 -11.04 0.60
C VAL A 166 27.62 -10.85 -0.08
N VAL A 167 26.83 -9.90 0.41
CA VAL A 167 25.61 -9.38 -0.22
C VAL A 167 25.58 -7.86 -0.11
N ASP A 168 25.08 -7.19 -1.14
CA ASP A 168 24.84 -5.76 -1.12
C ASP A 168 23.44 -5.48 -0.55
N MET A 169 23.36 -4.42 0.26
CA MET A 169 22.14 -3.94 0.91
C MET A 169 21.90 -2.51 0.44
N ASP A 170 20.83 -2.29 -0.31
CA ASP A 170 20.50 -0.99 -0.84
C ASP A 170 19.69 -0.19 0.20
N ILE A 171 20.07 1.06 0.42
CA ILE A 171 19.38 1.98 1.32
C ILE A 171 18.21 2.57 0.54
N VAL A 172 17.00 2.07 0.79
CA VAL A 172 15.81 2.41 0.01
C VAL A 172 14.65 2.76 0.93
N LYS A 173 13.70 3.54 0.41
CA LYS A 173 12.40 3.76 1.07
C LYS A 173 11.65 2.43 1.09
N ASP A 174 11.01 2.11 2.21
CA ASP A 174 10.17 0.93 2.31
C ASP A 174 8.94 1.09 1.42
N THR A 175 8.73 0.09 0.56
CA THR A 175 7.60 0.03 -0.36
C THR A 175 6.85 -1.30 -0.22
N GLU A 176 7.03 -2.04 0.88
CA GLU A 176 6.38 -3.33 1.11
C GLU A 176 4.84 -3.20 1.01
N ILE A 177 4.28 -2.06 1.40
CA ILE A 177 2.84 -1.77 1.25
C ILE A 177 2.36 -1.91 -0.20
N LEU A 178 3.22 -1.69 -1.20
CA LEU A 178 2.87 -1.80 -2.63
C LEU A 178 2.74 -3.23 -3.13
N THR A 179 3.14 -4.22 -2.33
CA THR A 179 2.85 -5.65 -2.59
C THR A 179 1.38 -6.00 -2.32
N TYR A 180 0.67 -5.16 -1.57
CA TYR A 180 -0.74 -5.33 -1.27
C TYR A 180 -1.57 -4.71 -2.39
N ALA A 181 -2.61 -5.44 -2.81
CA ALA A 181 -3.62 -4.85 -3.68
C ALA A 181 -4.52 -3.90 -2.87
N VAL A 182 -4.93 -4.32 -1.67
CA VAL A 182 -5.72 -3.50 -0.75
C VAL A 182 -5.19 -3.64 0.68
N ALA A 183 -4.83 -2.53 1.29
CA ALA A 183 -4.48 -2.42 2.70
C ALA A 183 -5.43 -1.42 3.38
N SER A 184 -6.07 -1.81 4.47
CA SER A 184 -7.12 -1.03 5.12
C SER A 184 -7.00 -1.02 6.62
N ARG A 185 -7.05 0.14 7.27
CA ARG A 185 -7.13 0.23 8.74
C ARG A 185 -8.51 -0.13 9.29
N GLY A 186 -9.54 0.00 8.46
CA GLY A 186 -10.89 -0.48 8.71
C GLY A 186 -11.14 -1.89 8.17
N GLY A 187 -12.35 -2.40 8.38
CA GLY A 187 -12.81 -3.60 7.68
C GLY A 187 -12.94 -3.34 6.18
N MET A 188 -12.89 -4.41 5.39
CA MET A 188 -13.07 -4.35 3.93
C MET A 188 -14.15 -5.29 3.44
N ILE A 189 -14.76 -4.93 2.31
CA ILE A 189 -15.80 -5.69 1.64
C ILE A 189 -15.38 -5.88 0.18
N LEU A 190 -15.31 -7.14 -0.26
CA LEU A 190 -15.14 -7.52 -1.65
C LEU A 190 -16.43 -8.21 -2.10
N TRP A 191 -17.09 -7.65 -3.10
CA TRP A 191 -18.34 -8.17 -3.61
C TRP A 191 -18.24 -8.59 -5.08
N SER A 192 -19.39 -8.97 -5.66
CA SER A 192 -19.49 -9.49 -7.01
C SER A 192 -18.72 -8.64 -8.03
N GLY A 193 -17.98 -9.31 -8.91
CA GLY A 193 -17.15 -8.63 -9.91
C GLY A 193 -15.82 -8.06 -9.37
N SER A 194 -15.38 -8.41 -8.17
CA SER A 194 -14.04 -8.05 -7.67
C SER A 194 -12.98 -9.06 -8.08
N GLU A 195 -11.87 -8.59 -8.63
CA GLU A 195 -10.68 -9.39 -8.92
C GLU A 195 -9.42 -8.75 -8.34
N ILE A 196 -8.72 -9.50 -7.50
CA ILE A 196 -7.44 -9.12 -6.90
C ILE A 196 -6.34 -9.95 -7.55
N GLN A 197 -5.44 -9.27 -8.25
CA GLN A 197 -4.39 -9.87 -9.06
C GLN A 197 -3.01 -9.58 -8.50
N LYS A 198 -2.08 -10.50 -8.75
CA LYS A 198 -0.66 -10.32 -8.46
C LYS A 198 -0.02 -9.34 -9.43
N ASP A 199 1.17 -8.86 -9.07
CA ASP A 199 2.01 -8.12 -9.99
C ASP A 199 2.39 -9.04 -11.18
N PRO A 200 2.10 -8.66 -12.43
CA PRO A 200 2.35 -9.48 -13.61
C PRO A 200 3.84 -9.56 -13.97
N ASN A 201 4.66 -8.62 -13.48
CA ASN A 201 6.09 -8.57 -13.74
C ASN A 201 6.87 -9.49 -12.79
N THR A 202 6.49 -9.52 -11.52
CA THR A 202 7.19 -10.31 -10.48
C THR A 202 6.49 -11.65 -10.21
N GLY A 203 5.17 -11.73 -10.42
CA GLY A 203 4.35 -12.88 -10.02
C GLY A 203 4.07 -12.92 -8.50
N GLU A 204 4.41 -11.85 -7.78
CA GLU A 204 4.27 -11.69 -6.34
C GLU A 204 3.17 -10.67 -5.99
N GLY A 205 2.80 -10.56 -4.72
CA GLY A 205 1.78 -9.62 -4.27
C GLY A 205 0.33 -10.13 -4.39
N GLY A 206 -0.58 -9.20 -4.67
CA GLY A 206 -2.03 -9.46 -4.72
C GLY A 206 -2.65 -9.69 -3.33
N HIS A 207 -1.99 -9.22 -2.27
CA HIS A 207 -2.42 -9.45 -0.90
C HIS A 207 -3.54 -8.50 -0.47
N LEU A 208 -4.40 -8.99 0.42
CA LEU A 208 -5.38 -8.18 1.14
C LEU A 208 -4.96 -8.05 2.60
N TYR A 209 -5.03 -6.84 3.14
CA TYR A 209 -4.70 -6.61 4.54
C TYR A 209 -5.66 -5.66 5.24
N SER A 210 -6.05 -6.04 6.45
CA SER A 210 -6.89 -5.26 7.33
C SER A 210 -6.22 -5.14 8.69
N PHE A 211 -5.95 -3.90 9.13
CA PHE A 211 -5.45 -3.62 10.48
C PHE A 211 -6.57 -3.63 11.55
N TRP A 212 -7.76 -4.14 11.17
CA TRP A 212 -8.95 -4.11 12.00
C TRP A 212 -8.84 -5.11 13.15
N ASP A 213 -8.59 -4.57 14.35
CA ASP A 213 -8.47 -5.29 15.63
C ASP A 213 -9.66 -5.05 16.57
N GLN A 214 -10.65 -4.24 16.13
CA GLN A 214 -11.79 -3.81 16.95
C GLN A 214 -13.07 -4.56 16.62
N TYR A 215 -13.18 -5.75 17.19
CA TYR A 215 -14.24 -6.68 16.82
C TYR A 215 -15.58 -6.39 17.46
N THR A 216 -15.67 -5.61 18.53
CA THR A 216 -16.94 -5.40 19.22
C THR A 216 -17.18 -3.91 19.42
N VAL A 217 -17.99 -3.32 18.55
CA VAL A 217 -18.46 -1.94 18.74
C VAL A 217 -19.74 -1.98 19.55
N SER A 218 -19.65 -1.45 20.78
CA SER A 218 -20.81 -1.21 21.62
C SER A 218 -21.49 0.10 21.20
N ASP A 219 -22.76 0.02 20.83
CA ASP A 219 -23.61 1.19 20.61
C ASP A 219 -24.84 1.16 21.53
N THR A 220 -25.63 2.23 21.48
CA THR A 220 -26.89 2.36 22.25
C THR A 220 -27.96 1.30 21.93
N SER A 221 -27.80 0.52 20.86
CA SER A 221 -28.63 -0.61 20.45
C SER A 221 -28.05 -1.99 20.80
N GLY A 222 -26.84 -2.05 21.37
CA GLY A 222 -26.18 -3.27 21.82
C GLY A 222 -24.73 -3.40 21.33
N SER A 223 -24.02 -4.38 21.87
CA SER A 223 -22.74 -4.85 21.32
C SER A 223 -23.02 -5.69 20.09
N ARG A 224 -22.37 -5.39 18.96
CA ARG A 224 -22.33 -6.30 17.81
C ARG A 224 -20.92 -6.43 17.31
N ASP A 225 -20.62 -7.61 16.79
CA ASP A 225 -19.30 -7.90 16.27
C ASP A 225 -19.13 -7.33 14.85
N CYS A 226 -17.92 -6.88 14.53
CA CYS A 226 -17.52 -6.29 13.26
C CYS A 226 -16.34 -7.09 12.70
N GLU A 227 -16.48 -7.61 11.49
CA GLU A 227 -15.49 -8.46 10.83
C GLU A 227 -14.47 -7.64 10.02
N PRO A 228 -13.22 -8.09 9.95
CA PRO A 228 -12.20 -7.44 9.12
C PRO A 228 -12.47 -7.62 7.62
N TYR A 229 -13.16 -8.69 7.21
CA TYR A 229 -13.39 -9.04 5.80
C TYR A 229 -14.82 -9.51 5.56
N LYS A 230 -15.42 -9.05 4.46
CA LYS A 230 -16.67 -9.60 3.89
C LYS A 230 -16.44 -9.87 2.41
N ILE A 231 -16.44 -11.13 2.00
CA ILE A 231 -16.05 -11.52 0.65
C ILE A 231 -17.15 -12.38 0.02
N SER A 232 -17.71 -11.93 -1.11
CA SER A 232 -18.58 -12.77 -1.93
C SER A 232 -17.73 -13.80 -2.66
N GLY A 233 -18.11 -15.07 -2.70
CA GLY A 233 -17.21 -16.08 -3.29
C GLY A 233 -17.27 -16.20 -4.81
N ASP A 234 -17.90 -15.25 -5.50
CA ASP A 234 -17.60 -14.97 -6.90
C ASP A 234 -16.45 -13.97 -7.09
N SER A 235 -15.95 -13.36 -6.00
CA SER A 235 -14.71 -12.58 -6.00
C SER A 235 -13.50 -13.49 -6.26
N ILE A 236 -12.51 -12.98 -7.00
CA ILE A 236 -11.26 -13.68 -7.31
C ILE A 236 -10.12 -13.02 -6.54
N ILE A 237 -9.30 -13.82 -5.85
CA ILE A 237 -8.12 -13.34 -5.13
C ILE A 237 -6.95 -14.28 -5.45
N GLU A 238 -5.92 -13.74 -6.11
CA GLU A 238 -4.72 -14.49 -6.45
C GLU A 238 -3.67 -14.53 -5.32
N GLY A 239 -3.64 -13.50 -4.46
CA GLY A 239 -2.74 -13.42 -3.32
C GLY A 239 -3.30 -13.99 -2.02
N GLU A 240 -2.76 -13.54 -0.89
CA GLU A 240 -3.09 -14.05 0.44
C GLU A 240 -3.89 -13.00 1.24
N ILE A 241 -4.78 -13.47 2.11
CA ILE A 241 -5.51 -12.61 3.05
C ILE A 241 -4.71 -12.59 4.35
N LYS A 242 -4.26 -11.42 4.75
CA LYS A 242 -3.45 -11.24 5.95
C LYS A 242 -4.29 -10.57 7.04
N THR A 243 -4.18 -10.96 8.30
CA THR A 243 -5.01 -10.40 9.36
C THR A 243 -4.30 -10.36 10.70
N HIS A 244 -4.63 -9.33 11.50
CA HIS A 244 -4.27 -9.28 12.92
C HIS A 244 -5.05 -10.30 13.78
N GLU A 245 -6.06 -10.97 13.22
CA GLU A 245 -6.79 -12.01 13.93
C GLU A 245 -5.93 -13.25 14.17
N SER A 246 -6.13 -13.88 15.33
CA SER A 246 -5.51 -15.18 15.62
C SER A 246 -6.32 -16.32 15.02
N TYR A 247 -5.64 -17.41 14.65
CA TYR A 247 -6.29 -18.60 14.11
C TYR A 247 -7.35 -19.19 15.07
N GLU A 248 -7.05 -19.21 16.38
CA GLU A 248 -7.98 -19.74 17.39
C GLU A 248 -9.27 -18.95 17.47
N ARG A 249 -9.17 -17.62 17.37
CA ARG A 249 -10.34 -16.75 17.39
C ARG A 249 -11.15 -16.88 16.11
N TRP A 250 -10.48 -16.91 14.96
CA TRP A 250 -11.12 -17.09 13.66
C TRP A 250 -11.86 -18.43 13.57
N THR A 251 -11.38 -19.48 14.24
CA THR A 251 -12.00 -20.81 14.18
C THR A 251 -12.88 -21.15 15.38
N ASP A 252 -13.12 -20.21 16.31
CA ASP A 252 -13.93 -20.44 17.51
C ASP A 252 -15.42 -20.64 17.13
N PRO A 253 -16.01 -21.82 17.36
CA PRO A 253 -17.41 -22.08 17.05
C PRO A 253 -18.40 -21.30 17.92
N THR A 254 -17.96 -20.67 19.01
CA THR A 254 -18.77 -19.74 19.80
C THR A 254 -18.82 -18.34 19.20
N GLN A 255 -17.91 -18.04 18.28
CA GLN A 255 -17.89 -16.85 17.42
C GLN A 255 -18.46 -17.16 16.03
N GLN A 256 -19.43 -18.08 15.95
CA GLN A 256 -20.00 -18.62 14.71
C GLN A 256 -20.51 -17.56 13.72
N SER A 257 -20.92 -16.37 14.19
CA SER A 257 -21.27 -15.25 13.30
C SER A 257 -20.09 -14.79 12.45
N LEU A 258 -18.88 -14.73 13.02
CA LEU A 258 -17.67 -14.33 12.29
C LEU A 258 -17.37 -15.31 11.16
N THR A 259 -17.46 -16.61 11.39
CA THR A 259 -17.16 -17.63 10.35
C THR A 259 -18.29 -17.85 9.35
N GLU A 260 -19.55 -17.71 9.78
CA GLU A 260 -20.69 -17.82 8.88
C GLU A 260 -20.89 -16.55 8.04
N GLU A 261 -20.54 -15.34 8.49
CA GLU A 261 -20.78 -14.07 7.77
C GLU A 261 -19.56 -13.64 6.90
N ILE A 262 -18.33 -14.03 7.26
CA ILE A 262 -17.15 -13.99 6.36
C ILE A 262 -17.36 -14.86 5.10
N VAL A 263 -18.28 -15.85 5.17
CA VAL A 263 -18.52 -16.90 4.17
C VAL A 263 -19.96 -16.91 3.62
N ASN A 264 -20.93 -16.28 4.28
CA ASN A 264 -22.32 -16.19 3.79
C ASN A 264 -22.57 -14.86 3.11
N TYR A 265 -22.23 -14.82 1.82
CA TYR A 265 -23.25 -14.61 0.80
C TYR A 265 -22.97 -15.61 -0.34
N ASP A 266 -23.74 -16.72 -0.32
CA ASP A 266 -23.81 -17.79 -1.33
C ASP A 266 -22.51 -18.55 -1.71
N THR A 267 -21.47 -18.50 -0.91
CA THR A 267 -20.29 -19.35 -1.16
C THR A 267 -19.85 -20.08 0.08
N ARG A 268 -20.10 -21.39 0.11
CA ARG A 268 -19.18 -22.28 0.79
C ARG A 268 -17.81 -21.99 0.18
N ILE A 269 -16.97 -21.21 0.88
CA ILE A 269 -15.54 -21.16 0.64
C ILE A 269 -15.10 -22.59 0.81
N ALA A 270 -15.07 -23.30 -0.30
CA ALA A 270 -14.63 -24.67 -0.33
C ALA A 270 -13.14 -24.57 -0.04
N LEU A 271 -12.80 -24.82 1.22
CA LEU A 271 -11.61 -25.59 1.57
C LEU A 271 -11.73 -26.95 0.87
N ASP A 272 -11.80 -26.98 -0.47
CA ASP A 272 -11.61 -28.21 -1.22
C ASP A 272 -10.12 -28.51 -1.03
N ALA A 273 -9.84 -29.51 -0.20
CA ALA A 273 -8.50 -30.00 0.05
C ALA A 273 -7.76 -30.43 -1.24
N ASN A 274 -8.43 -30.40 -2.40
CA ASN A 274 -7.90 -30.73 -3.71
C ASN A 274 -7.73 -29.53 -4.66
N ASP A 275 -8.09 -28.30 -4.26
CA ASP A 275 -7.87 -27.07 -5.05
C ASP A 275 -6.89 -26.12 -4.31
N PRO A 276 -5.57 -26.25 -4.53
CA PRO A 276 -4.55 -25.53 -3.77
C PRO A 276 -4.45 -24.02 -4.08
N LEU A 277 -5.37 -23.46 -4.87
CA LEU A 277 -5.35 -22.06 -5.34
C LEU A 277 -6.49 -21.19 -4.78
N ARG A 278 -7.32 -21.68 -3.86
CA ARG A 278 -8.38 -20.86 -3.24
C ARG A 278 -8.08 -20.57 -1.77
N LEU A 279 -7.65 -19.33 -1.53
CA LEU A 279 -7.53 -18.65 -0.24
C LEU A 279 -6.48 -19.23 0.74
N ARG A 280 -5.37 -18.51 0.91
CA ARG A 280 -4.49 -18.66 2.09
C ARG A 280 -4.77 -17.48 3.02
N VAL A 281 -5.06 -17.78 4.27
CA VAL A 281 -5.23 -16.77 5.33
C VAL A 281 -4.02 -16.88 6.25
N ASP A 282 -3.25 -15.80 6.35
CA ASP A 282 -2.17 -15.67 7.31
C ASP A 282 -2.66 -14.90 8.53
N PHE A 283 -2.61 -15.58 9.67
CA PHE A 283 -3.06 -15.09 10.96
C PHE A 283 -1.90 -14.49 11.73
N ASP A 284 -2.21 -13.58 12.67
CA ASP A 284 -1.24 -12.97 13.58
C ASP A 284 -0.11 -12.16 12.89
N GLU A 285 -0.36 -11.62 11.68
CA GLU A 285 0.57 -10.74 10.96
C GLU A 285 0.04 -9.29 10.88
N PRO A 286 0.88 -8.30 11.21
CA PRO A 286 1.41 -7.43 10.15
C PRO A 286 2.91 -7.58 10.03
N VAL A 287 3.37 -7.47 8.80
CA VAL A 287 4.76 -7.09 8.51
C VAL A 287 4.86 -5.60 8.15
N VAL A 288 3.74 -4.94 7.80
CA VAL A 288 3.74 -3.55 7.29
C VAL A 288 3.27 -2.53 8.32
N GLU A 289 3.93 -1.37 8.32
CA GLU A 289 3.60 -0.20 9.13
C GLU A 289 2.14 0.27 8.91
N SER A 290 1.45 0.64 9.99
CA SER A 290 0.08 1.14 9.90
C SER A 290 0.08 2.64 9.61
N PHE A 291 -0.09 3.02 8.35
CA PHE A 291 -0.18 4.42 7.92
C PHE A 291 -1.32 5.18 8.61
N ASP A 292 -1.01 6.23 9.35
CA ASP A 292 -1.97 7.19 9.90
C ASP A 292 -1.78 8.60 9.35
N THR A 293 -2.49 9.59 9.90
CA THR A 293 -2.44 10.97 9.38
C THR A 293 -1.07 11.61 9.48
N ASP A 294 -0.26 11.23 10.47
CA ASP A 294 1.07 11.81 10.68
C ASP A 294 2.06 11.31 9.61
N ASP A 295 1.72 10.23 8.89
CA ASP A 295 2.53 9.68 7.80
C ASP A 295 2.27 10.36 6.45
N PHE A 296 1.45 11.42 6.41
CA PHE A 296 1.16 12.14 5.18
C PHE A 296 1.40 13.65 5.33
N ASP A 297 2.23 14.20 4.46
CA ASP A 297 2.41 15.64 4.27
C ASP A 297 2.25 15.98 2.79
N THR A 298 1.05 16.45 2.42
CA THR A 298 0.73 16.85 1.05
C THR A 298 0.93 18.34 0.79
N SER A 299 1.46 19.10 1.77
CA SER A 299 1.59 20.56 1.68
C SER A 299 2.47 21.01 0.50
N ALA A 300 3.46 20.19 0.12
CA ALA A 300 4.30 20.43 -1.05
C ALA A 300 3.47 20.55 -2.35
N TYR A 301 2.35 19.84 -2.48
CA TYR A 301 1.49 19.88 -3.66
C TYR A 301 0.57 21.10 -3.70
N LYS A 302 0.28 21.72 -2.55
CA LYS A 302 -0.59 22.91 -2.45
C LYS A 302 0.05 24.16 -3.04
N ASP A 303 1.31 24.39 -2.70
CA ASP A 303 2.00 25.66 -2.98
C ASP A 303 2.47 25.79 -4.46
N GLY A 304 2.14 24.81 -5.31
CA GLY A 304 2.59 24.78 -6.71
C GLY A 304 4.11 24.71 -6.85
N SER A 305 4.81 24.19 -5.85
CA SER A 305 6.27 23.99 -5.88
C SER A 305 6.69 22.85 -6.81
N TRP A 306 5.71 22.15 -7.41
CA TRP A 306 5.90 21.12 -8.42
C TRP A 306 5.35 21.55 -9.78
N SER A 307 6.26 21.63 -10.74
CA SER A 307 5.97 21.38 -12.15
C SER A 307 7.21 20.70 -12.72
N ALA A 308 7.03 19.87 -13.74
CA ALA A 308 8.17 19.30 -14.49
C ALA A 308 9.13 20.39 -15.01
N ASP A 309 8.68 21.67 -15.11
CA ASP A 309 9.42 22.83 -15.62
C ASP A 309 9.43 24.10 -14.71
N GLY A 310 9.04 23.99 -13.44
CA GLY A 310 9.13 25.08 -12.45
C GLY A 310 8.33 26.39 -12.69
N GLN A 311 7.07 26.37 -13.15
CA GLN A 311 6.19 27.56 -13.19
C GLN A 311 4.78 27.29 -12.60
N PRO A 312 4.27 28.14 -11.70
CA PRO A 312 2.91 28.02 -11.18
C PRO A 312 1.90 28.67 -12.13
N LEU A 313 0.88 27.91 -12.55
CA LEU A 313 -0.42 28.44 -12.93
C LEU A 313 -1.37 28.02 -11.82
N VAL A 314 -1.87 28.97 -11.04
CA VAL A 314 -2.99 28.73 -10.12
C VAL A 314 -4.17 29.50 -10.69
N GLU A 315 -5.11 28.79 -11.32
CA GLU A 315 -6.45 29.35 -11.52
C GLU A 315 -7.20 29.31 -10.18
N LEU A 316 -7.09 30.40 -9.42
CA LEU A 316 -7.80 30.54 -8.16
C LEU A 316 -9.32 30.58 -8.38
N VAL A 317 -10.06 29.65 -7.79
CA VAL A 317 -11.53 29.64 -7.70
C VAL A 317 -12.04 30.67 -6.65
N ASN A 318 -11.41 31.85 -6.56
CA ASN A 318 -11.75 32.85 -5.54
C ASN A 318 -12.96 33.75 -5.89
N TYR A 319 -13.77 33.41 -6.89
CA TYR A 319 -14.89 34.26 -7.31
C TYR A 319 -16.25 33.87 -6.72
N ALA A 320 -16.47 32.61 -6.34
CA ALA A 320 -17.80 32.13 -5.93
C ALA A 320 -18.18 32.49 -4.48
N ARG A 321 -17.22 32.65 -3.56
CA ARG A 321 -17.52 32.89 -2.12
C ARG A 321 -17.98 34.32 -1.82
N ASN A 322 -17.46 35.32 -2.54
CA ASN A 322 -17.75 36.73 -2.25
C ASN A 322 -19.14 37.21 -2.74
N TYR A 323 -19.90 36.37 -3.44
CA TYR A 323 -21.24 36.71 -3.91
C TYR A 323 -22.34 36.45 -2.86
N GLY A 324 -22.06 35.65 -1.82
CA GLY A 324 -23.02 35.32 -0.76
C GLY A 324 -23.05 36.30 0.42
N ASP A 325 -21.96 37.02 0.70
CA ASP A 325 -21.77 37.71 1.99
C ASP A 325 -21.94 39.24 1.98
N ASN A 326 -22.10 39.88 0.81
CA ASN A 326 -22.30 41.33 0.74
C ASN A 326 -23.76 41.72 0.47
N ALA A 327 -24.59 41.64 1.51
CA ALA A 327 -25.96 42.15 1.50
C ALA A 327 -26.08 43.70 1.49
N ALA A 328 -25.06 44.45 1.02
CA ALA A 328 -25.01 45.90 1.23
C ALA A 328 -24.46 46.77 0.08
N ASP A 329 -24.12 46.24 -1.10
CA ASP A 329 -23.67 47.10 -2.22
C ASP A 329 -24.69 47.11 -3.38
N PRO A 330 -25.27 48.27 -3.75
CA PRO A 330 -26.21 48.35 -4.86
C PRO A 330 -25.46 48.20 -6.19
N TRP A 331 -25.76 47.10 -6.87
CA TRP A 331 -25.51 46.80 -8.29
C TRP A 331 -25.08 48.02 -9.15
N PRO A 332 -23.95 47.96 -9.89
CA PRO A 332 -23.77 48.86 -11.02
C PRO A 332 -24.84 48.50 -12.06
N ASP A 333 -25.56 49.54 -12.47
CA ASP A 333 -26.76 49.55 -13.30
C ASP A 333 -26.48 49.01 -14.71
N VAL A 334 -26.40 47.68 -14.85
CA VAL A 334 -26.44 47.01 -16.15
C VAL A 334 -27.86 46.50 -16.35
N ASN A 335 -28.63 47.25 -17.13
CA ASN A 335 -29.99 46.89 -17.55
C ASN A 335 -29.96 45.60 -18.39
N VAL A 336 -29.95 44.45 -17.73
CA VAL A 336 -30.22 43.14 -18.32
C VAL A 336 -31.59 42.66 -17.81
N PRO A 337 -32.56 42.41 -18.70
CA PRO A 337 -33.89 41.90 -18.33
C PRO A 337 -33.80 40.61 -17.49
N ALA A 338 -34.71 40.43 -16.55
CA ALA A 338 -34.69 39.34 -15.57
C ALA A 338 -34.70 37.92 -16.18
N GLU A 339 -35.13 37.79 -17.44
CA GLU A 339 -35.17 36.54 -18.19
C GLU A 339 -33.82 36.11 -18.80
N ASP A 340 -32.85 37.03 -18.91
CA ASP A 340 -31.51 36.79 -19.50
C ASP A 340 -30.39 36.66 -18.44
N ARG A 341 -30.72 36.55 -17.15
CA ARG A 341 -29.74 36.43 -16.05
C ARG A 341 -29.06 35.04 -15.93
N ARG A 342 -29.31 34.12 -16.87
CA ARG A 342 -28.98 32.67 -16.77
C ARG A 342 -27.52 32.30 -17.06
N SER A 343 -26.68 33.26 -17.41
CA SER A 343 -25.24 33.07 -17.65
C SER A 343 -24.54 34.41 -17.63
N ALA A 344 -23.58 34.61 -16.72
CA ALA A 344 -22.70 35.78 -16.77
C ALA A 344 -21.39 35.39 -17.44
N GLN A 345 -21.03 36.06 -18.53
CA GLN A 345 -19.69 35.98 -19.11
C GLN A 345 -18.80 37.01 -18.43
N ILE A 346 -17.72 36.56 -17.81
CA ILE A 346 -16.76 37.40 -17.11
C ILE A 346 -15.37 37.10 -17.67
N GLU A 347 -14.60 38.14 -17.99
CA GLU A 347 -13.20 37.96 -18.38
C GLU A 347 -12.30 37.90 -17.16
N VAL A 348 -11.54 36.81 -17.02
CA VAL A 348 -10.48 36.64 -16.02
C VAL A 348 -9.21 36.24 -16.76
N GLY A 349 -8.13 36.99 -16.57
CA GLY A 349 -6.84 36.68 -17.22
C GLY A 349 -6.84 36.70 -18.76
N GLY A 350 -7.82 37.35 -19.40
CA GLY A 350 -7.97 37.35 -20.86
C GLY A 350 -8.72 36.13 -21.43
N GLN A 351 -9.31 35.30 -20.58
CA GLN A 351 -10.22 34.23 -20.97
C GLN A 351 -11.66 34.54 -20.53
N THR A 352 -12.62 34.19 -21.38
CA THR A 352 -14.06 34.34 -21.09
C THR A 352 -14.57 33.16 -20.26
N VAL A 353 -14.81 33.40 -18.98
CA VAL A 353 -15.45 32.46 -18.05
C VAL A 353 -16.96 32.66 -18.11
N THR A 354 -17.72 31.58 -18.27
CA THR A 354 -19.19 31.60 -18.17
C THR A 354 -19.53 31.07 -16.78
N VAL A 355 -19.94 31.96 -15.90
CA VAL A 355 -20.50 31.61 -14.59
C VAL A 355 -21.99 31.35 -14.83
N LEU A 356 -22.40 30.09 -14.69
CA LEU A 356 -23.80 29.76 -14.52
C LEU A 356 -24.14 30.14 -13.07
N GLU A 357 -25.12 31.01 -12.84
CA GLU A 357 -25.72 31.12 -11.50
C GLU A 357 -26.06 29.70 -11.05
N GLY A 358 -25.69 29.35 -9.81
CA GLY A 358 -26.06 28.08 -9.22
C GLY A 358 -27.55 27.84 -9.47
N TYR A 359 -27.90 26.62 -9.89
CA TYR A 359 -29.29 26.22 -9.97
C TYR A 359 -29.88 26.32 -8.57
N TRP A 360 -30.52 27.45 -8.28
CA TRP A 360 -31.51 27.53 -7.24
C TRP A 360 -32.62 26.58 -7.67
N ASN A 361 -32.81 25.50 -6.91
CA ASN A 361 -34.09 24.81 -6.94
C ASN A 361 -35.13 25.80 -6.42
N ASP A 362 -35.70 26.59 -7.31
CA ASP A 362 -36.92 27.35 -7.05
C ASP A 362 -38.04 26.33 -6.82
N PRO A 363 -38.61 26.23 -5.62
CA PRO A 363 -39.69 25.28 -5.34
C PRO A 363 -40.97 25.58 -6.15
N GLU A 364 -41.08 26.76 -6.78
CA GLU A 364 -42.33 27.24 -7.38
C GLU A 364 -42.38 27.21 -8.92
N GLN A 365 -41.31 26.82 -9.63
CA GLN A 365 -41.36 26.60 -11.08
C GLN A 365 -40.58 25.36 -11.54
N PRO A 366 -41.25 24.24 -11.85
CA PRO A 366 -40.64 23.11 -12.55
C PRO A 366 -40.47 23.49 -14.03
N GLY A 367 -39.44 24.28 -14.32
CA GLY A 367 -39.10 24.72 -15.67
C GLY A 367 -38.29 23.66 -16.40
N GLU A 368 -38.86 23.12 -17.47
CA GLU A 368 -38.32 22.10 -18.38
C GLU A 368 -36.84 22.31 -18.75
N LEU A 369 -35.94 21.57 -18.07
CA LEU A 369 -34.66 21.18 -18.63
C LEU A 369 -34.88 19.90 -19.44
N SER A 370 -34.61 19.99 -20.73
CA SER A 370 -34.87 19.00 -21.77
C SER A 370 -34.49 17.57 -21.36
N SER A 371 -35.47 16.68 -21.26
CA SER A 371 -35.54 15.22 -21.51
C SER A 371 -34.37 14.25 -21.19
N ASN A 372 -33.23 14.72 -20.70
CA ASN A 372 -32.08 13.92 -20.24
C ASN A 372 -31.75 14.39 -18.82
N GLY A 373 -32.72 14.26 -17.91
CA GLY A 373 -32.62 14.74 -16.55
C GLY A 373 -31.32 14.32 -15.89
N MET A 374 -30.58 15.28 -15.33
CA MET A 374 -29.59 15.00 -14.29
C MET A 374 -30.35 14.39 -13.12
N GLN A 375 -30.45 13.06 -13.13
CA GLN A 375 -30.57 12.32 -11.91
C GLN A 375 -29.26 12.57 -11.15
N PHE A 376 -29.38 13.11 -9.94
CA PHE A 376 -28.40 12.82 -8.89
C PHE A 376 -28.06 11.31 -8.96
N PRO A 377 -26.85 10.86 -8.57
CA PRO A 377 -26.64 9.44 -8.31
C PRO A 377 -27.86 8.94 -7.51
N PRO A 378 -28.66 7.96 -8.00
CA PRO A 378 -30.01 7.71 -7.52
C PRO A 378 -30.13 7.25 -6.06
N ASN A 379 -29.05 7.33 -5.28
CA ASN A 379 -28.98 6.80 -3.93
C ASN A 379 -28.78 7.84 -2.81
N HIS A 380 -28.72 9.16 -3.08
CA HIS A 380 -28.69 10.14 -1.97
C HIS A 380 -30.09 10.42 -1.42
N THR A 381 -30.64 9.43 -0.74
CA THR A 381 -31.91 9.50 -0.01
C THR A 381 -31.75 10.12 1.39
N SER A 382 -30.69 10.91 1.61
CA SER A 382 -30.23 11.41 2.90
C SER A 382 -29.98 12.93 2.86
N PRO A 383 -30.63 13.72 3.74
CA PRO A 383 -30.39 15.16 3.85
C PRO A 383 -28.97 15.57 4.30
N ARG A 384 -28.05 14.60 4.46
CA ARG A 384 -26.67 14.80 4.97
C ARG A 384 -25.67 15.20 3.88
N GLU A 385 -26.07 15.07 2.62
CA GLU A 385 -25.23 15.30 1.43
C GLU A 385 -25.70 16.53 0.63
N TYR A 386 -26.57 17.35 1.22
CA TYR A 386 -27.03 18.60 0.62
C TYR A 386 -26.00 19.70 0.86
N PHE A 387 -25.29 20.09 -0.19
CA PHE A 387 -24.32 21.18 -0.19
C PHE A 387 -24.74 22.25 -1.19
N ASP A 388 -24.64 23.51 -0.77
CA ASP A 388 -24.63 24.63 -1.70
C ASP A 388 -23.30 24.58 -2.45
N ARG A 389 -23.34 24.28 -3.76
CA ARG A 389 -22.13 24.03 -4.56
C ARG A 389 -22.10 24.78 -5.89
N PRO A 390 -20.94 25.34 -6.29
CA PRO A 390 -20.74 25.82 -7.64
C PRO A 390 -20.65 24.63 -8.62
N ILE A 391 -21.17 24.83 -9.84
CA ILE A 391 -21.15 23.84 -10.91
C ILE A 391 -20.28 24.36 -12.05
N PHE A 392 -19.29 23.57 -12.45
CA PHE A 392 -18.41 23.84 -13.58
C PHE A 392 -18.66 22.80 -14.66
N ILE A 393 -18.87 23.26 -15.90
CA ILE A 393 -19.23 22.38 -17.02
C ILE A 393 -18.33 22.68 -18.22
N ASN A 394 -17.77 21.64 -18.84
CA ASN A 394 -16.95 21.74 -20.07
C ASN A 394 -15.75 22.69 -19.90
N ARG A 395 -15.01 22.54 -18.80
CA ARG A 395 -13.84 23.38 -18.48
C ARG A 395 -12.56 22.56 -18.44
N ASN A 396 -11.45 23.22 -18.73
CA ASN A 396 -10.12 22.66 -18.57
C ASN A 396 -9.45 23.43 -17.44
N PHE A 397 -8.90 22.69 -16.48
CA PHE A 397 -8.15 23.23 -15.36
C PHE A 397 -6.73 22.68 -15.43
N ASP A 398 -5.75 23.53 -15.18
CA ASP A 398 -4.35 23.14 -15.06
C ASP A 398 -3.84 23.59 -13.71
N ASN A 399 -3.32 22.64 -12.93
CA ASN A 399 -2.75 22.89 -11.61
C ASN A 399 -3.68 23.73 -10.69
N ILE A 400 -4.85 23.16 -10.38
CA ILE A 400 -5.93 23.84 -9.63
C ILE A 400 -5.87 23.55 -8.13
N GLU A 401 -6.09 24.58 -7.34
CA GLU A 401 -6.44 24.47 -5.92
C GLU A 401 -7.95 24.71 -5.74
N ILE A 402 -8.65 23.74 -5.14
CA ILE A 402 -10.04 23.86 -4.69
C ILE A 402 -10.02 24.34 -3.22
N PRO A 403 -10.42 25.59 -2.94
CA PRO A 403 -10.37 26.11 -1.57
C PRO A 403 -11.32 25.35 -0.64
N LYS A 404 -10.94 25.21 0.64
CA LYS A 404 -11.79 24.61 1.69
C LYS A 404 -13.20 25.20 1.71
N GLY A 405 -14.24 24.38 1.76
CA GLY A 405 -15.63 24.85 1.84
C GLY A 405 -16.30 25.19 0.51
N THR A 406 -15.66 24.86 -0.62
CA THR A 406 -16.22 25.13 -1.95
C THR A 406 -17.24 24.08 -2.37
N ASN A 407 -17.02 22.81 -2.00
CA ASN A 407 -17.89 21.66 -2.30
C ASN A 407 -18.31 21.51 -3.79
N PRO A 408 -17.44 21.79 -4.79
CA PRO A 408 -17.85 21.96 -6.18
C PRO A 408 -18.35 20.68 -6.86
N LEU A 409 -19.13 20.86 -7.93
CA LEU A 409 -19.46 19.83 -8.91
C LEU A 409 -18.83 20.18 -10.26
N PHE A 410 -18.07 19.26 -10.83
CA PHE A 410 -17.48 19.36 -12.16
C PHE A 410 -18.16 18.36 -13.09
N ILE A 411 -18.56 18.80 -14.28
CA ILE A 411 -19.24 17.98 -15.28
C ILE A 411 -18.50 18.12 -16.61
N ASN A 412 -18.00 17.00 -17.14
CA ASN A 412 -17.27 16.96 -18.40
C ASN A 412 -16.10 17.96 -18.44
N CYS A 413 -15.32 18.00 -17.36
CA CYS A 413 -14.15 18.87 -17.23
C CYS A 413 -12.86 18.06 -17.38
N THR A 414 -11.78 18.70 -17.83
CA THR A 414 -10.45 18.11 -17.91
C THR A 414 -9.54 18.76 -16.88
N PHE A 415 -8.75 17.96 -16.18
CA PHE A 415 -7.77 18.39 -15.19
C PHE A 415 -6.37 17.94 -15.61
N SER A 416 -5.48 18.90 -15.85
CA SER A 416 -4.07 18.65 -16.11
C SER A 416 -3.22 18.99 -14.89
N SER A 417 -2.09 18.27 -14.76
CA SER A 417 -1.17 18.42 -13.62
C SER A 417 -1.87 18.08 -12.28
N ILE A 418 -1.62 18.85 -11.22
CA ILE A 418 -2.16 18.55 -9.88
C ILE A 418 -3.57 19.16 -9.71
N THR A 419 -4.51 18.38 -9.16
CA THR A 419 -5.76 18.89 -8.60
C THR A 419 -5.69 18.81 -7.08
N TYR A 420 -5.43 19.94 -6.42
CA TYR A 420 -5.33 20.00 -4.96
C TYR A 420 -6.66 20.39 -4.31
N VAL A 421 -7.12 19.63 -3.31
CA VAL A 421 -8.35 19.92 -2.55
C VAL A 421 -8.01 20.30 -1.11
N ASP A 422 -8.20 21.57 -0.77
CA ASP A 422 -7.87 22.09 0.55
C ASP A 422 -9.00 21.85 1.56
N VAL A 423 -8.67 21.59 2.82
CA VAL A 423 -9.61 21.47 3.95
C VAL A 423 -8.96 21.95 5.25
N SER A 424 -9.74 22.08 6.33
CA SER A 424 -9.17 22.26 7.67
C SER A 424 -8.56 20.97 8.19
N GLU A 425 -7.34 21.07 8.70
CA GLU A 425 -6.61 19.97 9.33
C GLU A 425 -6.75 19.98 10.87
N ASP A 426 -7.43 20.98 11.45
CA ASP A 426 -7.48 21.23 12.90
C ASP A 426 -8.29 20.20 13.72
N GLY A 427 -8.76 19.10 13.12
CA GLY A 427 -9.39 17.97 13.82
C GLY A 427 -10.65 18.33 14.62
N ASN A 428 -11.49 19.22 14.07
CA ASN A 428 -12.71 19.70 14.73
C ASN A 428 -13.94 19.54 13.83
N LEU A 429 -14.10 18.40 13.15
CA LEU A 429 -15.30 18.15 12.36
C LEU A 429 -16.53 18.01 13.27
N LYS A 430 -17.37 19.05 13.29
CA LYS A 430 -18.60 19.06 14.08
C LYS A 430 -19.71 18.30 13.37
N ARG A 431 -20.51 17.56 14.15
CA ARG A 431 -21.72 16.90 13.65
C ARG A 431 -22.70 17.92 13.05
N PRO A 432 -23.47 17.54 12.00
CA PRO A 432 -24.44 18.42 11.37
C PRO A 432 -25.50 18.96 12.36
N LYS A 433 -25.89 20.25 12.26
CA LYS A 433 -26.99 20.80 13.08
C LYS A 433 -28.32 20.19 12.67
N MET A 434 -29.02 19.62 13.65
CA MET A 434 -30.34 18.99 13.47
C MET A 434 -31.43 19.93 12.93
N SER A 435 -31.30 21.25 13.09
CA SER A 435 -32.28 22.22 12.59
C SER A 435 -32.30 22.33 11.06
N LYS A 436 -31.14 22.33 10.40
CA LYS A 436 -31.06 22.26 8.92
C LYS A 436 -31.42 20.87 8.40
N TRP A 437 -31.14 19.80 9.18
CA TRP A 437 -31.63 18.46 8.85
C TRP A 437 -33.16 18.42 8.78
N ASN A 438 -33.88 18.99 9.75
CA ASN A 438 -35.35 19.06 9.68
C ASN A 438 -35.85 19.91 8.51
N GLN A 439 -35.12 20.96 8.12
CA GLN A 439 -35.47 21.84 7.00
C GLN A 439 -35.23 21.14 5.64
N SER A 440 -34.04 20.59 5.42
CA SER A 440 -33.71 19.76 4.26
C SER A 440 -34.55 18.49 4.18
N ASN A 441 -34.95 17.89 5.30
CA ASN A 441 -35.87 16.76 5.33
C ASN A 441 -37.31 17.20 4.99
N ALA A 442 -37.73 18.41 5.37
CA ALA A 442 -39.00 18.98 4.93
C ALA A 442 -38.97 19.32 3.43
N ASP A 443 -37.89 19.94 2.94
CA ASP A 443 -37.67 20.24 1.52
C ASP A 443 -37.58 18.94 0.70
N TRP A 444 -36.91 17.92 1.22
CA TRP A 444 -36.85 16.58 0.62
C TRP A 444 -38.22 15.90 0.56
N ASN A 445 -38.99 15.92 1.66
CA ASN A 445 -40.35 15.38 1.69
C ASN A 445 -41.28 16.14 0.73
N ASN A 446 -41.05 17.44 0.54
CA ASN A 446 -41.80 18.26 -0.43
C ASN A 446 -41.40 17.94 -1.88
N ALA A 447 -40.10 17.70 -2.14
CA ALA A 447 -39.59 17.32 -3.45
C ALA A 447 -39.88 15.85 -3.82
N HIS A 448 -40.07 14.97 -2.83
CA HIS A 448 -40.32 13.54 -3.00
C HIS A 448 -41.58 13.09 -2.23
N PRO A 449 -42.78 13.61 -2.57
CA PRO A 449 -44.01 13.39 -1.81
C PRO A 449 -44.47 11.92 -1.75
N ASP A 450 -43.98 11.10 -2.68
CA ASP A 450 -44.34 9.68 -2.81
C ASP A 450 -43.43 8.76 -1.97
N SER A 451 -42.38 9.31 -1.37
CA SER A 451 -41.47 8.58 -0.50
C SER A 451 -42.02 8.52 0.93
N THR A 452 -41.89 7.36 1.60
CA THR A 452 -42.31 7.25 3.01
C THR A 452 -41.55 8.26 3.86
N PRO A 453 -42.23 9.10 4.67
CA PRO A 453 -41.57 10.17 5.43
C PRO A 453 -40.43 9.63 6.29
N LYS A 454 -39.19 10.04 5.98
CA LYS A 454 -38.02 9.59 6.73
C LYS A 454 -37.90 10.36 8.05
N ASN A 455 -38.53 9.83 9.11
CA ASN A 455 -38.37 10.15 10.53
C ASN A 455 -38.49 11.63 10.98
N THR A 456 -39.42 11.91 11.90
CA THR A 456 -39.38 13.10 12.76
C THR A 456 -38.56 12.82 14.01
N TRP A 457 -37.27 13.18 14.03
CA TRP A 457 -36.44 13.09 15.23
C TRP A 457 -36.48 14.40 16.03
N SER A 458 -37.25 14.41 17.12
CA SER A 458 -37.42 15.56 18.02
C SER A 458 -36.45 15.47 19.20
N GLY A 459 -35.24 16.02 19.07
CA GLY A 459 -34.26 16.00 20.16
C GLY A 459 -33.13 17.03 20.06
N GLY A 460 -33.33 18.23 20.61
CA GLY A 460 -32.25 19.16 20.99
C GLY A 460 -31.66 20.02 19.87
N GLN A 461 -31.87 21.34 19.96
CA GLN A 461 -31.14 22.33 19.16
C GLN A 461 -29.71 22.46 19.71
N ASN A 462 -28.71 21.83 19.08
CA ASN A 462 -27.32 22.22 19.32
C ASN A 462 -26.96 23.39 18.40
N SER A 463 -26.46 24.47 19.01
CA SER A 463 -26.24 25.79 18.42
C SER A 463 -24.94 25.95 17.62
N ASP A 464 -24.17 24.89 17.39
CA ASP A 464 -22.82 25.02 16.81
C ASP A 464 -22.85 25.02 15.28
N ALA A 465 -22.29 26.06 14.64
CA ALA A 465 -22.25 26.22 13.18
C ALA A 465 -21.75 24.95 12.45
N TRP A 466 -22.29 24.70 11.26
CA TRP A 466 -21.75 23.70 10.35
C TRP A 466 -20.34 24.13 9.95
N ASN A 467 -19.37 23.21 9.93
CA ASN A 467 -18.03 23.47 9.41
C ASN A 467 -17.97 23.16 7.88
N ASP A 468 -19.06 23.41 7.15
CA ASP A 468 -19.14 23.14 5.71
C ASP A 468 -18.24 24.07 4.90
N ASP A 469 -17.84 25.18 5.50
CA ASP A 469 -16.84 26.15 5.06
C ASP A 469 -15.38 25.69 5.29
N GLU A 470 -15.19 24.62 6.07
CA GLU A 470 -13.89 24.06 6.44
C GLU A 470 -13.66 22.66 5.84
N THR A 471 -14.62 22.13 5.07
CA THR A 471 -14.60 20.78 4.47
C THR A 471 -14.86 20.83 2.97
N ASN A 472 -14.58 19.74 2.25
CA ASN A 472 -14.85 19.67 0.82
C ASN A 472 -15.47 18.33 0.41
N ASN A 473 -16.74 18.39 -0.01
CA ASN A 473 -17.45 17.34 -0.72
C ASN A 473 -17.41 17.65 -2.22
N VAL A 474 -16.38 17.14 -2.90
CA VAL A 474 -16.13 17.38 -4.33
C VAL A 474 -16.78 16.27 -5.16
N MET A 475 -17.42 16.67 -6.26
CA MET A 475 -18.00 15.74 -7.23
C MET A 475 -17.44 15.99 -8.62
N PHE A 476 -17.05 14.92 -9.29
CA PHE A 476 -16.59 14.89 -10.68
C PHE A 476 -17.49 13.94 -11.46
N GLN A 477 -18.06 14.43 -12.57
CA GLN A 477 -18.96 13.68 -13.42
C GLN A 477 -18.41 13.68 -14.85
N GLY A 478 -17.97 12.52 -15.32
CA GLY A 478 -17.41 12.35 -16.67
C GLY A 478 -16.21 13.26 -16.92
N CYS A 479 -15.32 13.40 -15.94
CA CYS A 479 -14.14 14.26 -16.04
C CYS A 479 -12.88 13.46 -16.41
N ASP A 480 -11.95 14.11 -17.10
CA ASP A 480 -10.66 13.52 -17.48
C ASP A 480 -9.54 14.07 -16.60
N PHE A 481 -8.65 13.20 -16.12
CA PHE A 481 -7.50 13.57 -15.28
C PHE A 481 -6.20 13.11 -15.93
N THR A 482 -5.29 14.04 -16.25
CA THR A 482 -3.94 13.69 -16.72
C THR A 482 -2.87 13.78 -15.64
N GLY A 483 -3.26 14.17 -14.43
CA GLY A 483 -2.42 14.14 -13.23
C GLY A 483 -3.25 13.86 -11.97
N PRO A 484 -2.62 13.82 -10.79
CA PRO A 484 -3.28 13.28 -9.60
C PRO A 484 -4.26 14.25 -8.94
N VAL A 485 -5.20 13.66 -8.21
CA VAL A 485 -6.05 14.39 -7.25
C VAL A 485 -5.46 14.22 -5.85
N ILE A 486 -5.03 15.33 -5.25
CA ILE A 486 -4.34 15.36 -3.97
C ILE A 486 -5.16 16.20 -3.00
N THR A 487 -5.24 15.83 -1.73
CA THR A 487 -5.95 16.63 -0.73
C THR A 487 -5.03 17.06 0.40
N ALA A 488 -5.42 18.10 1.13
CA ALA A 488 -4.93 18.33 2.49
C ALA A 488 -5.23 17.10 3.39
N VAL A 489 -4.59 17.00 4.55
CA VAL A 489 -4.61 15.81 5.43
C VAL A 489 -5.45 16.11 6.69
N PRO A 490 -6.79 15.95 6.64
CA PRO A 490 -7.63 16.20 7.81
C PRO A 490 -7.40 15.16 8.90
N ASN A 491 -7.20 15.62 10.13
CA ASN A 491 -7.10 14.77 11.33
C ASN A 491 -8.38 13.96 11.63
N ASP A 492 -9.54 14.49 11.22
CA ASP A 492 -10.83 13.84 11.40
C ASP A 492 -11.37 13.32 10.07
N TYR A 493 -11.96 12.13 10.11
CA TYR A 493 -12.69 11.56 8.98
C TYR A 493 -14.20 11.69 9.17
N TRP A 494 -14.88 12.13 8.11
CA TRP A 494 -16.34 12.06 8.03
C TRP A 494 -16.78 11.88 6.58
N TRP A 495 -17.35 10.71 6.29
CA TRP A 495 -17.55 10.22 4.92
C TRP A 495 -18.41 11.11 4.00
N THR A 496 -19.30 11.94 4.55
CA THR A 496 -20.11 12.89 3.75
C THR A 496 -19.47 14.27 3.60
N LYS A 497 -18.45 14.62 4.39
CA LYS A 497 -17.91 15.99 4.48
C LYS A 497 -16.66 16.15 3.64
N ASN A 498 -15.61 15.41 3.99
CA ASN A 498 -14.39 15.33 3.19
C ASN A 498 -14.56 14.14 2.27
N SER A 499 -15.01 14.39 1.04
CA SER A 499 -15.30 13.31 0.09
C SER A 499 -14.99 13.72 -1.34
N LEU A 500 -14.42 12.78 -2.09
CA LEU A 500 -14.22 12.84 -3.52
C LEU A 500 -15.12 11.81 -4.18
N ASN A 501 -15.96 12.25 -5.12
CA ASN A 501 -16.88 11.38 -5.84
C ASN A 501 -16.59 11.47 -7.33
N PHE A 502 -16.17 10.36 -7.93
CA PHE A 502 -15.87 10.23 -9.35
C PHE A 502 -16.95 9.35 -9.99
N ALA A 503 -17.87 9.97 -10.71
CA ALA A 503 -19.04 9.33 -11.32
C ALA A 503 -19.13 9.65 -12.82
N GLY A 504 -20.06 9.01 -13.54
CA GLY A 504 -20.36 9.35 -14.93
C GLY A 504 -19.24 9.07 -15.94
N GLY A 505 -18.33 8.13 -15.63
CA GLY A 505 -17.22 7.73 -16.51
C GLY A 505 -16.05 8.71 -16.49
N CYS A 506 -15.45 8.94 -15.30
CA CYS A 506 -14.21 9.69 -15.21
C CYS A 506 -13.03 8.84 -15.70
N ASP A 507 -12.19 9.40 -16.55
CA ASP A 507 -10.99 8.74 -17.04
C ASP A 507 -9.74 9.28 -16.33
N PHE A 508 -8.82 8.39 -15.97
CA PHE A 508 -7.53 8.74 -15.38
C PHE A 508 -6.42 8.30 -16.34
N TYR A 509 -5.70 9.27 -16.87
CA TYR A 509 -4.53 9.12 -17.73
C TYR A 509 -3.34 9.80 -17.05
N ASN A 510 -3.05 9.36 -15.82
CA ASN A 510 -2.05 9.99 -14.98
C ASN A 510 -0.63 9.81 -15.56
N ASP A 511 -0.24 10.74 -16.41
CA ASP A 511 1.07 10.85 -17.04
C ASP A 511 1.97 11.85 -16.28
N PHE A 512 1.43 12.53 -15.26
CA PHE A 512 2.15 13.56 -14.50
C PHE A 512 2.91 12.98 -13.29
N LEU A 513 2.31 12.05 -12.55
CA LEU A 513 2.90 11.40 -11.37
C LEU A 513 2.50 9.92 -11.33
N GLU A 514 3.37 9.02 -11.80
CA GLU A 514 3.04 7.59 -11.93
C GLU A 514 2.85 6.89 -10.56
N GLU A 515 3.36 7.47 -9.49
CA GLU A 515 3.38 6.91 -8.14
C GLU A 515 2.00 6.92 -7.47
N SER A 516 1.11 7.86 -7.83
CA SER A 516 -0.23 7.96 -7.25
C SER A 516 -1.21 8.68 -8.16
N THR A 517 -2.43 8.15 -8.29
CA THR A 517 -3.54 8.83 -8.98
C THR A 517 -4.42 9.63 -8.01
N ILE A 518 -4.57 9.15 -6.77
CA ILE A 518 -5.35 9.82 -5.74
C ILE A 518 -4.61 9.71 -4.41
N LEU A 519 -4.23 10.86 -3.85
CA LEU A 519 -3.62 10.96 -2.52
C LEU A 519 -4.54 11.78 -1.63
N ALA A 520 -5.53 11.10 -1.02
CA ALA A 520 -6.59 11.75 -0.25
C ALA A 520 -6.74 11.19 1.19
N PRO A 521 -5.71 11.30 2.05
CA PRO A 521 -5.77 10.84 3.44
C PRO A 521 -7.04 11.30 4.15
N ASN A 522 -7.75 10.40 4.82
CA ASN A 522 -9.00 10.71 5.55
C ASN A 522 -10.12 11.39 4.75
N PHE A 523 -10.12 11.28 3.41
CA PHE A 523 -11.30 11.54 2.59
C PHE A 523 -12.07 10.26 2.30
N ASN A 524 -13.39 10.36 2.15
CA ASN A 524 -14.14 9.29 1.50
C ASN A 524 -13.96 9.38 -0.01
N VAL A 525 -13.39 8.35 -0.62
CA VAL A 525 -13.09 8.30 -2.05
C VAL A 525 -14.02 7.29 -2.71
N ASN A 526 -14.91 7.78 -3.58
CA ASN A 526 -15.87 6.98 -4.32
C ASN A 526 -15.51 6.99 -5.80
N ILE A 527 -15.24 5.84 -6.39
CA ILE A 527 -14.81 5.69 -7.79
C ILE A 527 -15.76 4.75 -8.53
N GLY A 528 -16.27 5.22 -9.67
CA GLY A 528 -17.01 4.41 -10.63
C GLY A 528 -18.51 4.65 -10.60
N SER A 529 -19.29 3.62 -10.96
CA SER A 529 -20.75 3.75 -11.05
C SER A 529 -21.42 3.49 -9.70
N PHE A 530 -22.18 4.46 -9.23
CA PHE A 530 -23.04 4.35 -8.04
C PHE A 530 -24.53 4.43 -8.40
N THR A 531 -24.81 4.39 -9.71
CA THR A 531 -26.13 4.58 -10.31
C THR A 531 -26.57 3.31 -11.01
N LYS A 532 -27.74 2.83 -10.61
CA LYS A 532 -28.39 1.67 -11.22
C LYS A 532 -28.47 1.78 -12.75
N GLY A 533 -27.77 0.89 -13.47
CA GLY A 533 -27.84 0.77 -14.93
C GLY A 533 -26.91 1.71 -15.70
N GLU A 534 -26.01 2.43 -15.03
CA GLU A 534 -24.91 3.13 -15.67
C GLU A 534 -23.75 2.15 -15.91
N THR A 535 -23.51 1.79 -17.17
CA THR A 535 -22.22 1.22 -17.59
C THR A 535 -21.20 2.36 -17.57
N GLY A 536 -20.42 2.45 -16.48
CA GLY A 536 -19.31 3.40 -16.39
C GLY A 536 -18.29 3.16 -17.52
N THR A 537 -17.59 4.21 -17.93
CA THR A 537 -16.41 4.07 -18.78
C THR A 537 -15.32 3.31 -18.00
N PRO A 538 -14.55 2.41 -18.64
CA PRO A 538 -13.42 1.77 -17.98
C PRO A 538 -12.43 2.80 -17.44
N SER A 539 -12.27 2.89 -16.13
CA SER A 539 -11.26 3.75 -15.50
C SER A 539 -9.99 2.94 -15.22
N VAL A 540 -8.81 3.46 -15.56
CA VAL A 540 -7.52 2.86 -15.20
C VAL A 540 -6.78 3.80 -14.26
N LEU A 541 -6.61 3.40 -13.00
CA LEU A 541 -5.85 4.16 -12.02
C LEU A 541 -4.48 3.50 -11.81
N ASN A 542 -3.48 4.32 -11.56
CA ASN A 542 -2.08 3.94 -11.46
C ASN A 542 -1.52 4.34 -10.08
N GLY A 543 -0.70 3.47 -9.51
CA GLY A 543 0.03 3.75 -8.27
C GLY A 543 -0.83 3.59 -7.03
N ILE A 544 -0.45 4.28 -5.95
CA ILE A 544 -1.21 4.22 -4.70
C ILE A 544 -2.47 5.10 -4.78
N ILE A 545 -3.59 4.57 -4.33
CA ILE A 545 -4.85 5.28 -4.09
C ILE A 545 -5.05 5.35 -2.58
N VAL A 546 -4.97 6.54 -2.02
CA VAL A 546 -5.11 6.75 -0.58
C VAL A 546 -6.44 7.41 -0.28
N GLY A 547 -7.20 6.84 0.66
CA GLY A 547 -8.45 7.39 1.18
C GLY A 547 -8.59 7.12 2.68
N GLY A 548 -9.48 7.81 3.37
CA GLY A 548 -10.00 7.35 4.65
C GLY A 548 -10.74 6.03 4.46
N THR A 549 -11.78 6.04 3.63
CA THR A 549 -12.40 4.83 3.06
C THR A 549 -12.39 4.96 1.56
N VAL A 550 -12.26 3.83 0.87
CA VAL A 550 -12.26 3.80 -0.59
C VAL A 550 -13.38 2.87 -1.05
N ASP A 551 -14.25 3.36 -1.92
CA ASP A 551 -15.35 2.62 -2.52
C ASP A 551 -15.15 2.59 -4.04
N ILE A 552 -14.87 1.43 -4.61
CA ILE A 552 -14.57 1.25 -6.04
C ILE A 552 -15.56 0.27 -6.66
N ARG A 553 -16.35 0.75 -7.63
CA ARG A 553 -17.44 -0.01 -8.25
C ARG A 553 -17.43 0.10 -9.77
N GLY A 554 -18.00 -0.90 -10.44
CA GLY A 554 -18.14 -0.92 -11.90
C GLY A 554 -16.85 -1.35 -12.60
N GLU A 555 -16.67 -0.92 -13.85
CA GLU A 555 -15.51 -1.29 -14.67
C GLU A 555 -14.31 -0.39 -14.32
N VAL A 556 -13.54 -0.80 -13.31
CA VAL A 556 -12.37 -0.04 -12.83
C VAL A 556 -11.17 -0.98 -12.73
N THR A 557 -10.03 -0.57 -13.26
CA THR A 557 -8.74 -1.25 -13.06
C THR A 557 -7.83 -0.34 -12.25
N VAL A 558 -7.27 -0.85 -11.17
CA VAL A 558 -6.20 -0.20 -10.40
C VAL A 558 -4.92 -1.01 -10.61
N ASP A 559 -3.89 -0.40 -11.17
CA ASP A 559 -2.54 -0.94 -11.23
C ASP A 559 -1.67 -0.29 -10.13
N GLY A 560 -1.72 -0.87 -8.95
CA GLY A 560 -1.08 -0.40 -7.74
C GLY A 560 -1.83 -0.85 -6.49
N THR A 561 -1.87 0.01 -5.48
CA THR A 561 -2.35 -0.33 -4.13
C THR A 561 -3.45 0.61 -3.68
N VAL A 562 -4.53 0.06 -3.14
CA VAL A 562 -5.56 0.84 -2.45
C VAL A 562 -5.24 0.85 -0.95
N LEU A 563 -4.98 2.02 -0.40
CA LEU A 563 -4.70 2.25 1.02
C LEU A 563 -5.87 3.01 1.68
N SER A 564 -6.53 2.36 2.64
CA SER A 564 -7.59 2.94 3.44
C SER A 564 -7.10 3.22 4.86
N MET A 565 -7.17 4.48 5.27
CA MET A 565 -6.53 4.97 6.50
C MET A 565 -7.48 5.11 7.69
N TRP A 566 -8.80 5.13 7.45
CA TRP A 566 -9.74 5.33 8.54
C TRP A 566 -9.78 4.09 9.43
N LYS A 567 -9.33 4.24 10.68
CA LYS A 567 -9.54 3.26 11.76
C LYS A 567 -10.70 3.74 12.63
N PRO A 568 -11.89 3.12 12.56
CA PRO A 568 -12.95 3.42 13.51
C PRO A 568 -12.50 3.19 14.97
N THR A 569 -12.39 4.25 15.78
CA THR A 569 -11.87 4.19 17.17
C THR A 569 -12.95 4.26 18.26
N ARG A 570 -14.23 4.55 17.91
CA ARG A 570 -15.33 4.72 18.88
C ARG A 570 -16.70 4.50 18.23
N ASP A 571 -17.70 4.11 19.03
CA ASP A 571 -19.15 4.02 18.77
C ASP A 571 -19.62 4.67 17.44
N ILE A 572 -19.46 3.92 16.35
CA ILE A 572 -19.93 4.28 14.98
C ILE A 572 -21.45 4.13 14.85
N GLY A 573 -22.14 3.75 15.93
CA GLY A 573 -23.59 3.57 15.97
C GLY A 573 -24.08 2.61 14.88
N LYS A 574 -25.21 2.96 14.26
CA LYS A 574 -25.87 2.16 13.21
C LYS A 574 -25.16 2.17 11.85
N TYR A 575 -24.11 2.96 11.63
CA TYR A 575 -23.56 3.24 10.29
C TYR A 575 -22.31 2.41 9.99
N ARG A 576 -22.28 1.15 10.44
CA ARG A 576 -21.07 0.31 10.48
C ARG A 576 -20.50 -0.01 9.10
N THR A 577 -21.36 -0.32 8.14
CA THR A 577 -20.99 -0.65 6.75
C THR A 577 -20.54 0.56 5.94
N SER A 578 -20.90 1.78 6.36
CA SER A 578 -20.49 3.02 5.71
C SER A 578 -19.02 3.40 5.96
N TYR A 579 -18.29 2.61 6.75
CA TYR A 579 -16.88 2.85 7.10
C TYR A 579 -15.94 1.74 6.63
N TYR A 580 -16.41 0.85 5.74
CA TYR A 580 -15.59 -0.18 5.13
C TYR A 580 -15.02 0.34 3.80
N THR A 581 -13.86 -0.19 3.43
CA THR A 581 -13.39 -0.09 2.05
C THR A 581 -14.09 -1.15 1.21
N ASN A 582 -14.79 -0.71 0.17
CA ASN A 582 -15.65 -1.54 -0.65
C ASN A 582 -15.05 -1.69 -2.04
N ILE A 583 -14.87 -2.92 -2.49
CA ILE A 583 -14.42 -3.26 -3.83
C ILE A 583 -15.53 -4.10 -4.50
N GLY A 584 -15.87 -3.74 -5.72
CA GLY A 584 -16.87 -4.44 -6.52
C GLY A 584 -18.31 -4.14 -6.15
N HIS A 585 -19.22 -4.97 -6.65
CA HIS A 585 -20.63 -4.62 -6.74
C HIS A 585 -21.49 -5.12 -5.58
N TYR A 586 -22.03 -4.18 -4.80
CA TYR A 586 -22.89 -4.50 -3.66
C TYR A 586 -24.29 -4.96 -4.11
N GLY A 587 -24.66 -6.20 -3.77
CA GLY A 587 -25.89 -6.86 -4.24
C GLY A 587 -27.16 -6.63 -3.40
N ASP A 588 -27.10 -5.90 -2.27
CA ASP A 588 -28.29 -5.57 -1.48
C ASP A 588 -28.60 -4.06 -1.44
N ALA A 589 -29.89 -3.73 -1.51
CA ALA A 589 -30.39 -2.35 -1.47
C ALA A 589 -30.32 -1.72 -0.06
N GLU A 590 -30.11 -2.50 1.01
CA GLU A 590 -30.08 -1.98 2.38
C GLU A 590 -28.77 -1.26 2.72
N SER A 591 -27.68 -1.57 2.01
CA SER A 591 -26.36 -0.96 2.21
C SER A 591 -25.96 0.03 1.11
N GLY A 592 -26.89 0.39 0.22
CA GLY A 592 -26.64 1.32 -0.89
C GLY A 592 -26.06 0.67 -2.15
N GLY A 593 -26.25 -0.65 -2.31
CA GLY A 593 -25.94 -1.38 -3.55
C GLY A 593 -26.99 -1.19 -4.64
N CYS A 594 -26.64 -1.49 -5.88
CA CYS A 594 -27.58 -1.42 -7.00
C CYS A 594 -27.55 -2.68 -7.86
N GLU A 595 -28.42 -3.65 -7.55
CA GLU A 595 -28.51 -5.03 -8.09
C GLU A 595 -28.27 -5.27 -9.61
N ASP A 596 -28.24 -4.24 -10.46
CA ASP A 596 -28.05 -4.32 -11.92
C ASP A 596 -26.69 -3.76 -12.43
N ASP A 597 -25.72 -3.42 -11.57
CA ASP A 597 -24.38 -3.03 -12.07
C ASP A 597 -23.66 -4.23 -12.70
N THR A 598 -23.16 -3.99 -13.92
CA THR A 598 -22.41 -4.96 -14.71
C THR A 598 -21.04 -4.36 -15.00
N GLY A 599 -20.03 -4.72 -14.21
CA GLY A 599 -18.65 -4.28 -14.38
C GLY A 599 -17.72 -5.07 -13.47
N THR A 600 -16.46 -5.20 -13.86
CA THR A 600 -15.43 -5.88 -13.07
C THR A 600 -14.48 -4.84 -12.49
N THR A 601 -14.31 -4.85 -11.17
CA THR A 601 -13.27 -4.08 -10.48
C THR A 601 -12.03 -4.96 -10.34
N ILE A 602 -10.95 -4.59 -11.02
CA ILE A 602 -9.67 -5.29 -10.96
C ILE A 602 -8.68 -4.44 -10.16
N ILE A 603 -8.06 -5.00 -9.13
CA ILE A 603 -6.95 -4.38 -8.43
C ILE A 603 -5.74 -5.29 -8.55
N ARG A 604 -4.68 -4.75 -9.13
CA ARG A 604 -3.43 -5.44 -9.39
C ARG A 604 -2.33 -4.75 -8.62
N SER A 605 -1.73 -5.45 -7.65
CA SER A 605 -0.56 -4.91 -6.94
C SER A 605 0.59 -4.63 -7.89
N ASN A 606 1.44 -3.67 -7.57
CA ASN A 606 2.65 -3.38 -8.35
C ASN A 606 3.80 -3.02 -7.40
N SER A 607 4.61 -4.02 -7.06
CA SER A 607 5.68 -3.88 -6.06
C SER A 607 6.92 -3.18 -6.61
N SER A 608 6.99 -2.97 -7.93
CA SER A 608 8.08 -2.25 -8.58
C SER A 608 7.94 -0.73 -8.57
N ARG A 609 6.78 -0.20 -8.13
CA ARG A 609 6.54 1.24 -8.02
C ARG A 609 7.16 1.84 -6.76
N GLN A 610 7.20 3.16 -6.71
CA GLN A 610 7.63 3.94 -5.55
C GLN A 610 6.44 4.58 -4.84
N LEU A 611 6.58 4.83 -3.54
CA LEU A 611 5.64 5.65 -2.81
C LEU A 611 5.81 7.13 -3.22
N PRO A 612 4.72 7.86 -3.46
CA PRO A 612 4.80 9.26 -3.88
C PRO A 612 5.43 10.14 -2.78
N LEU A 613 5.89 11.31 -3.19
CA LEU A 613 6.25 12.40 -2.26
C LEU A 613 5.08 12.69 -1.31
N GLY A 614 5.41 12.97 -0.06
CA GLY A 614 4.43 13.30 0.97
C GLY A 614 3.83 12.07 1.65
N VAL A 615 4.30 10.86 1.34
CA VAL A 615 4.02 9.64 2.12
C VAL A 615 5.28 9.28 2.88
N VAL A 616 5.25 9.46 4.20
CA VAL A 616 6.34 9.08 5.10
C VAL A 616 6.41 7.57 5.16
N SER A 617 7.61 7.03 4.99
CA SER A 617 7.87 5.61 5.20
C SER A 617 9.29 5.41 5.71
N ASP A 618 9.49 4.32 6.45
CA ASP A 618 10.79 3.89 6.92
C ASP A 618 11.78 3.68 5.77
N ILE A 619 13.06 3.94 6.04
CA ILE A 619 14.16 3.55 5.17
C ILE A 619 14.65 2.19 5.62
N ILE A 620 14.69 1.25 4.69
CA ILE A 620 15.16 -0.10 4.91
C ILE A 620 16.48 -0.35 4.19
N LEU A 621 17.12 -1.46 4.56
CA LEU A 621 18.31 -1.98 3.92
C LEU A 621 17.92 -3.26 3.17
N ASP A 622 17.52 -3.09 1.92
CA ASP A 622 16.97 -4.17 1.10
C ASP A 622 18.10 -5.03 0.51
N PRO A 623 18.13 -6.35 0.77
CA PRO A 623 19.16 -7.23 0.24
C PRO A 623 19.03 -7.45 -1.28
N ASN A 624 20.01 -6.97 -2.03
CA ASN A 624 20.12 -7.26 -3.45
C ASN A 624 20.63 -8.68 -3.68
N GLN A 625 19.71 -9.64 -3.85
CA GLN A 625 20.02 -11.07 -3.96
C GLN A 625 20.95 -11.40 -5.14
N GLU A 626 20.92 -10.61 -6.22
CA GLU A 626 21.78 -10.84 -7.40
C GLU A 626 23.26 -10.60 -7.11
N THR A 627 23.58 -9.85 -6.05
CA THR A 627 24.95 -9.53 -5.65
C THR A 627 25.59 -10.58 -4.74
N TYR A 628 24.85 -11.63 -4.37
CA TYR A 628 25.34 -12.68 -3.49
C TYR A 628 26.57 -13.37 -4.08
N THR A 629 27.68 -13.37 -3.34
CA THR A 629 28.90 -14.07 -3.75
C THR A 629 29.52 -14.87 -2.60
N GLU A 630 30.02 -16.07 -2.93
CA GLU A 630 30.82 -16.92 -2.03
C GLU A 630 32.26 -17.00 -2.55
N ARG A 631 33.26 -16.81 -1.68
CA ARG A 631 34.69 -16.84 -2.04
C ARG A 631 35.48 -17.73 -1.10
#